data_AF-A0ABD4LMR6-F1
#
_entry.id   AF-A0ABD4LMR6-F1
#
_cell.length_a   1.000
_cell.length_b   1.000
_cell.length_c   1.000
_cell.angle_alpha   90.00
_cell.angle_beta   90.00
_cell.angle_gamma   90.00
#
_symmetry.space_group_name_H-M   'P 1'
#
loop_
_entity.id
_entity.type
_entity.pdbx_description
1 polymer ?
#
loop_
_entity_poly.entity_id
_entity_poly.type
_entity_poly.pdbx_seq_one_letter_code
_entity_poly.pdbx_strand_id
1 'polypeptide(L)'
;MANRSTFPEKIDSFVELFDLPPSKVVHAKRFQELKMKPTLNATEQAELNGLVVSLGNYIITPETWNKFADALVNVQTFFTQEVMKFIEAKQVLWAGYVKDFAHQGVYNASVQYKFQNMVTYNGDLYLCTKDAKGIVPTNTANWQKISTKGDKGDVGLNTYYKGEYSATVAYKVGDAVSYQGNIFYCSKDTTAGTAPTNIANWFLFDKTIVSRTAPTAPQQGLLWIELLD
;
A
#
# COMPACT_ATOMS: atom_id res chain seq x y z
N MET A 1 -42.88 20.42 10.09
CA MET A 1 -43.64 19.23 10.51
C MET A 1 -42.84 18.54 11.59
N ALA A 2 -43.47 18.07 12.67
CA ALA A 2 -42.75 17.27 13.66
C ALA A 2 -42.28 15.98 12.99
N ASN A 3 -40.97 15.69 13.04
CA ASN A 3 -40.41 14.42 12.58
C ASN A 3 -40.90 13.32 13.53
N ARG A 4 -41.65 12.36 13.00
CA ARG A 4 -42.23 11.25 13.78
C ARG A 4 -41.35 10.00 13.82
N SER A 5 -40.31 9.99 12.99
CA SER A 5 -39.35 8.90 12.92
C SER A 5 -38.23 9.12 13.93
N THR A 6 -37.79 8.00 14.51
CA THR A 6 -36.71 7.92 15.51
C THR A 6 -35.40 7.39 14.92
N PHE A 7 -35.41 7.03 13.63
CA PHE A 7 -34.22 6.68 12.89
C PHE A 7 -33.36 7.93 12.62
N PRO A 8 -32.02 7.87 12.75
CA PRO A 8 -31.17 6.68 12.88
C PRO A 8 -30.88 6.19 14.31
N GLU A 9 -31.31 6.90 15.34
CA GLU A 9 -30.99 6.56 16.75
C GLU A 9 -31.64 5.24 17.18
N LYS A 10 -32.85 4.98 16.69
CA LYS A 10 -33.57 3.73 16.93
C LYS A 10 -34.31 3.30 15.67
N ILE A 11 -34.48 1.99 15.51
CA ILE A 11 -35.34 1.43 14.46
C ILE A 11 -36.79 1.82 14.76
N ASP A 12 -37.45 2.41 13.77
CA ASP A 12 -38.87 2.73 13.86
C ASP A 12 -39.73 1.46 13.89
N SER A 13 -40.71 1.47 14.79
CA SER A 13 -41.75 0.45 14.86
C SER A 13 -43.02 0.95 14.18
N PHE A 14 -43.56 0.13 13.28
CA PHE A 14 -44.81 0.38 12.57
C PHE A 14 -45.88 -0.60 13.00
N VAL A 15 -47.13 -0.13 13.06
CA VAL A 15 -48.28 -0.98 13.32
C VAL A 15 -48.55 -1.80 12.06
N GLU A 16 -48.65 -3.10 12.21
CA GLU A 16 -49.07 -4.00 11.13
C GLU A 16 -50.57 -3.83 10.86
N LEU A 17 -50.92 -3.69 9.58
CA LEU A 17 -52.28 -3.50 9.14
C LEU A 17 -52.84 -4.79 8.54
N PHE A 18 -54.14 -5.02 8.78
CA PHE A 18 -54.88 -6.18 8.30
C PHE A 18 -56.12 -5.71 7.53
N ASP A 19 -56.63 -6.60 6.68
CA ASP A 19 -57.92 -6.39 6.04
C ASP A 19 -59.04 -6.27 7.08
N LEU A 20 -59.99 -5.37 6.82
CA LEU A 20 -61.12 -5.14 7.71
C LEU A 20 -62.01 -6.40 7.79
N PRO A 21 -62.14 -7.05 8.96
CA PRO A 21 -62.98 -8.23 9.07
C PRO A 21 -64.47 -7.86 9.07
N PRO A 22 -65.37 -8.78 8.64
CA PRO A 22 -66.82 -8.54 8.66
C PRO A 22 -67.38 -8.08 10.01
N SER A 23 -66.82 -8.58 11.12
CA SER A 23 -67.20 -8.22 12.49
C SER A 23 -66.94 -6.75 12.85
N LYS A 24 -66.07 -6.05 12.11
CA LYS A 24 -65.69 -4.65 12.35
C LYS A 24 -66.29 -3.67 11.33
N VAL A 25 -67.05 -4.14 10.34
CA VAL A 25 -67.70 -3.29 9.32
C VAL A 25 -68.64 -2.26 9.94
N VAL A 26 -69.39 -2.65 10.99
CA VAL A 26 -70.30 -1.73 11.70
C VAL A 26 -69.51 -0.58 12.34
N HIS A 27 -68.37 -0.90 12.97
CA HIS A 27 -67.48 0.10 13.57
C HIS A 27 -66.89 1.04 12.50
N ALA A 28 -66.49 0.51 11.33
CA ALA A 28 -65.95 1.30 10.23
C ALA A 28 -66.99 2.27 9.63
N LYS A 29 -68.23 1.80 9.43
CA LYS A 29 -69.34 2.67 8.98
C LYS A 29 -69.60 3.80 9.97
N ARG A 30 -69.68 3.47 11.27
CA ARG A 30 -69.88 4.46 12.32
C ARG A 30 -68.74 5.48 12.39
N PHE A 31 -67.49 5.02 12.23
CA PHE A 31 -66.32 5.90 12.15
C PHE A 31 -66.44 6.89 10.99
N GLN A 32 -66.86 6.43 9.81
CA GLN A 32 -67.07 7.28 8.64
C GLN A 32 -68.18 8.32 8.88
N GLU A 33 -69.32 7.90 9.44
CA GLU A 33 -70.44 8.81 9.79
C GLU A 33 -69.98 9.95 10.69
N LEU A 34 -69.23 9.63 11.76
CA LEU A 34 -68.71 10.64 12.69
C LEU A 34 -67.69 11.56 12.01
N LYS A 35 -66.85 11.04 11.10
CA LYS A 35 -65.87 11.85 10.35
C LYS A 35 -66.50 12.78 9.31
N MET A 36 -67.70 12.45 8.80
CA MET A 36 -68.42 13.30 7.85
C MET A 36 -69.16 14.47 8.50
N LYS A 37 -69.37 14.43 9.83
CA LYS A 37 -70.04 15.51 10.55
C LYS A 37 -69.15 16.77 10.62
N PRO A 38 -69.70 17.97 10.38
CA PRO A 38 -68.93 19.21 10.44
C PRO A 38 -68.47 19.56 11.86
N THR A 39 -69.23 19.14 12.88
CA THR A 39 -68.92 19.32 14.30
C THR A 39 -69.35 18.10 15.09
N LEU A 40 -68.52 17.69 16.06
CA LEU A 40 -68.80 16.58 16.98
C LEU A 40 -69.01 17.12 18.38
N ASN A 41 -69.99 16.58 19.11
CA ASN A 41 -70.12 16.83 20.54
C ASN A 41 -69.12 15.99 21.35
N ALA A 42 -68.98 16.25 22.66
CA ALA A 42 -67.99 15.58 23.50
C ALA A 42 -68.18 14.04 23.56
N THR A 43 -69.42 13.56 23.56
CA THR A 43 -69.75 12.13 23.56
C THR A 43 -69.37 11.47 22.23
N GLU A 44 -69.69 12.12 21.11
CA GLU A 44 -69.32 11.66 19.77
C GLU A 44 -67.81 11.70 19.54
N GLN A 45 -67.11 12.66 20.12
CA GLN A 45 -65.66 12.74 20.07
C GLN A 45 -65.00 11.60 20.87
N ALA A 46 -65.56 11.25 22.04
CA ALA A 46 -65.10 10.10 22.81
C ALA A 46 -65.38 8.78 22.08
N GLU A 47 -66.56 8.65 21.45
CA GLU A 47 -66.92 7.50 20.60
C GLU A 47 -65.92 7.37 19.43
N LEU A 48 -65.62 8.48 18.74
CA LEU A 48 -64.67 8.49 17.63
C LEU A 48 -63.28 8.04 18.08
N ASN A 49 -62.80 8.50 19.24
CA ASN A 49 -61.51 8.08 19.78
C ASN A 49 -61.49 6.57 20.10
N GLY A 50 -62.58 6.02 20.65
CA GLY A 50 -62.72 4.58 20.87
C GLY A 50 -62.71 3.77 19.57
N LEU A 51 -63.37 4.28 18.52
CA LEU A 51 -63.36 3.66 17.20
C LEU A 51 -61.99 3.72 16.53
N VAL A 52 -61.23 4.81 16.69
CA VAL A 52 -59.83 4.91 16.20
C VAL A 52 -58.97 3.80 16.82
N VAL A 53 -59.11 3.54 18.11
CA VAL A 53 -58.38 2.46 18.79
C VAL A 53 -58.85 1.09 18.28
N SER A 54 -60.17 0.84 18.21
CA SER A 54 -60.68 -0.47 17.74
C SER A 54 -60.35 -0.75 16.27
N LEU A 55 -60.21 0.28 15.44
CA LEU A 55 -59.92 0.16 14.02
C LEU A 55 -58.44 0.35 13.69
N GLY A 56 -57.58 0.64 14.67
CA GLY A 56 -56.21 1.11 14.45
C GLY A 56 -55.35 0.21 13.58
N ASN A 57 -55.57 -1.11 13.62
CA ASN A 57 -54.85 -2.10 12.80
C ASN A 57 -55.53 -2.37 11.45
N TYR A 58 -56.61 -1.65 11.11
CA TYR A 58 -57.41 -1.88 9.91
C TYR A 58 -57.59 -0.62 9.06
N ILE A 59 -57.14 0.55 9.53
CA ILE A 59 -57.23 1.83 8.80
C ILE A 59 -55.89 2.54 8.75
N ILE A 60 -55.61 3.20 7.62
CA ILE A 60 -54.47 4.11 7.49
C ILE A 60 -54.90 5.49 7.98
N THR A 61 -54.19 6.00 8.99
CA THR A 61 -54.37 7.38 9.45
C THR A 61 -53.27 8.28 8.89
N PRO A 62 -53.50 9.61 8.75
CA PRO A 62 -52.44 10.53 8.39
C PRO A 62 -51.21 10.42 9.29
N GLU A 63 -51.41 10.11 10.58
CA GLU A 63 -50.31 9.94 11.53
C GLU A 63 -49.44 8.72 11.16
N THR A 64 -50.05 7.56 10.92
CA THR A 64 -49.35 6.34 10.50
C THR A 64 -48.63 6.55 9.16
N TRP A 65 -49.29 7.20 8.20
CA TRP A 65 -48.73 7.44 6.87
C TRP A 65 -47.58 8.45 6.89
N ASN A 66 -47.74 9.55 7.64
CA ASN A 66 -46.67 10.53 7.80
C ASN A 66 -45.47 9.95 8.53
N LYS A 67 -45.67 9.09 9.55
CA LYS A 67 -44.56 8.38 10.20
C LYS A 67 -43.78 7.49 9.21
N PHE A 68 -44.49 6.77 8.34
CA PHE A 68 -43.85 5.96 7.30
C PHE A 68 -43.04 6.81 6.31
N ALA A 69 -43.62 7.92 5.85
CA ALA A 69 -42.94 8.86 4.96
C ALA A 69 -41.70 9.47 5.63
N ASP A 70 -41.82 9.95 6.88
CA ASP A 70 -40.71 10.51 7.65
C ASP A 70 -39.57 9.48 7.82
N ALA A 71 -39.90 8.23 8.11
CA ALA A 71 -38.91 7.17 8.25
C ALA A 71 -38.17 6.88 6.93
N LEU A 72 -38.89 6.84 5.80
CA LEU A 72 -38.28 6.65 4.49
C LEU A 72 -37.33 7.81 4.16
N VAL A 73 -37.76 9.05 4.41
CA VAL A 73 -36.94 10.25 4.20
C VAL A 73 -35.70 10.23 5.10
N ASN A 74 -35.83 9.83 6.37
CA ASN A 74 -34.71 9.74 7.30
C ASN A 74 -33.71 8.65 6.87
N VAL A 75 -34.18 7.50 6.38
CA VAL A 75 -33.32 6.45 5.82
C VAL A 75 -32.54 6.97 4.60
N GLN A 76 -33.23 7.60 3.63
CA GLN A 76 -32.57 8.18 2.46
C GLN A 76 -31.55 9.25 2.86
N THR A 77 -31.91 10.12 3.80
CA THR A 77 -31.05 11.19 4.30
C THR A 77 -29.83 10.61 5.01
N PHE A 78 -30.01 9.62 5.88
CA PHE A 78 -28.90 8.98 6.57
C PHE A 78 -27.90 8.33 5.60
N PHE A 79 -28.37 7.53 4.64
CA PHE A 79 -27.46 6.88 3.70
C PHE A 79 -26.77 7.91 2.79
N THR A 80 -27.48 8.95 2.34
CA THR A 80 -26.92 9.94 1.41
C THR A 80 -26.03 10.98 2.08
N GLN A 81 -26.42 11.46 3.25
CA GLN A 81 -25.73 12.56 3.93
C GLN A 81 -24.71 12.07 4.95
N GLU A 82 -24.97 10.97 5.64
CA GLU A 82 -24.06 10.45 6.67
C GLU A 82 -23.14 9.38 6.06
N VAL A 83 -23.71 8.27 5.59
CA VAL A 83 -22.91 7.10 5.17
C VAL A 83 -22.07 7.41 3.93
N MET A 84 -22.69 7.89 2.84
CA MET A 84 -21.97 8.15 1.60
C MET A 84 -20.91 9.24 1.77
N LYS A 85 -21.23 10.36 2.45
CA LYS A 85 -20.24 11.41 2.71
C LYS A 85 -19.12 10.94 3.63
N PHE A 86 -19.42 10.11 4.63
CA PHE A 86 -18.38 9.51 5.47
C PHE A 86 -17.44 8.63 4.65
N ILE A 87 -17.97 7.77 3.79
CA ILE A 87 -17.17 6.92 2.90
C ILE A 87 -16.30 7.78 1.99
N GLU A 88 -16.86 8.81 1.35
CA GLU A 88 -16.12 9.73 0.49
C GLU A 88 -14.98 10.43 1.25
N ALA A 89 -15.25 10.94 2.46
CA ALA A 89 -14.24 11.55 3.31
C ALA A 89 -13.12 10.55 3.67
N LYS A 90 -13.46 9.29 3.96
CA LYS A 90 -12.48 8.23 4.23
C LYS A 90 -11.67 7.86 3.00
N GLN A 91 -12.29 7.82 1.82
CA GLN A 91 -11.59 7.57 0.55
C GLN A 91 -10.56 8.66 0.26
N VAL A 92 -10.90 9.93 0.46
CA VAL A 92 -9.96 11.05 0.29
C VAL A 92 -8.78 10.94 1.27
N LEU A 93 -9.06 10.65 2.55
CA LEU A 93 -8.01 10.45 3.55
C LEU A 93 -7.09 9.29 3.16
N TRP A 94 -7.65 8.15 2.77
CA TRP A 94 -6.88 6.98 2.37
C TRP A 94 -6.04 7.22 1.11
N ALA A 95 -6.60 7.91 0.10
CA ALA A 95 -5.85 8.31 -1.08
C ALA A 95 -4.66 9.22 -0.72
N GLY A 96 -4.82 10.12 0.25
CA GLY A 96 -3.73 10.92 0.81
C GLY A 96 -2.63 10.05 1.42
N TYR A 97 -3.00 9.10 2.30
CA TYR A 97 -2.02 8.18 2.90
C TYR A 97 -1.25 7.36 1.84
N VAL A 98 -1.93 6.85 0.82
CA VAL A 98 -1.28 6.09 -0.26
C VAL A 98 -0.33 6.98 -1.07
N LYS A 99 -0.72 8.23 -1.35
CA LYS A 99 0.13 9.20 -2.04
C LYS A 99 1.38 9.55 -1.24
N ASP A 100 1.25 9.66 0.09
CA ASP A 100 2.36 9.95 0.99
C ASP A 100 3.26 8.72 1.22
N PHE A 101 2.80 7.51 0.93
CA PHE A 101 3.66 6.32 0.89
C PHE A 101 4.54 6.31 -0.37
N ALA A 102 5.48 7.25 -0.43
CA ALA A 102 6.34 7.47 -1.59
C ALA A 102 7.78 7.81 -1.19
N HIS A 103 8.73 7.45 -2.05
CA HIS A 103 10.12 7.87 -1.93
C HIS A 103 10.28 9.31 -2.46
N GLN A 104 10.73 10.20 -1.58
CA GLN A 104 10.89 11.64 -1.82
C GLN A 104 12.32 12.00 -2.26
N GLY A 105 13.16 11.02 -2.60
CA GLY A 105 14.54 11.25 -2.99
C GLY A 105 15.49 11.50 -1.81
N VAL A 106 16.51 12.34 -2.02
CA VAL A 106 17.49 12.69 -0.99
C VAL A 106 16.90 13.69 0.01
N TYR A 107 17.18 13.50 1.30
CA TYR A 107 16.69 14.38 2.36
C TYR A 107 17.08 15.86 2.13
N ASN A 108 16.12 16.76 2.34
CA ASN A 108 16.28 18.21 2.29
C ASN A 108 15.54 18.85 3.48
N ALA A 109 16.26 19.66 4.27
CA ALA A 109 15.71 20.28 5.48
C ALA A 109 14.55 21.26 5.24
N SER A 110 14.41 21.79 4.02
CA SER A 110 13.34 22.73 3.65
C SER A 110 12.02 22.04 3.31
N VAL A 111 12.06 20.74 3.00
CA VAL A 111 10.90 19.95 2.60
C VAL A 111 10.15 19.47 3.85
N GLN A 112 8.82 19.52 3.79
CA GLN A 112 7.96 18.90 4.79
C GLN A 112 7.76 17.43 4.41
N TYR A 113 8.23 16.52 5.25
CA TYR A 113 7.96 15.10 5.12
C TYR A 113 6.76 14.71 5.96
N LYS A 114 5.91 13.86 5.38
CA LYS A 114 4.73 13.27 6.00
C LYS A 114 5.02 11.89 6.54
N PHE A 115 4.22 11.44 7.50
CA PHE A 115 4.19 10.05 7.92
C PHE A 115 4.24 9.11 6.71
N GLN A 116 5.11 8.10 6.78
CA GLN A 116 5.39 7.13 5.73
C GLN A 116 6.13 7.61 4.47
N ASN A 117 6.53 8.88 4.38
CA ASN A 117 7.49 9.28 3.35
C ASN A 117 8.83 8.57 3.54
N MET A 118 9.48 8.21 2.45
CA MET A 118 10.82 7.62 2.46
C MET A 118 11.85 8.60 1.90
N VAL A 119 13.01 8.68 2.54
CA VAL A 119 14.12 9.54 2.09
C VAL A 119 15.44 8.78 2.13
N THR A 120 16.35 9.16 1.24
CA THR A 120 17.74 8.70 1.28
C THR A 120 18.60 9.72 2.02
N TYR A 121 19.40 9.27 2.98
CA TYR A 121 20.33 10.10 3.73
C TYR A 121 21.62 9.33 3.99
N ASN A 122 22.77 9.90 3.57
CA ASN A 122 24.08 9.24 3.62
C ASN A 122 24.17 7.86 2.94
N GLY A 123 23.27 7.60 1.98
CA GLY A 123 23.16 6.33 1.25
C GLY A 123 22.18 5.33 1.88
N ASP A 124 21.77 5.54 3.13
CA ASP A 124 20.78 4.71 3.82
C ASP A 124 19.36 5.20 3.51
N LEU A 125 18.39 4.29 3.60
CA LEU A 125 16.97 4.58 3.41
C LEU A 125 16.27 4.72 4.76
N TYR A 126 15.55 5.82 4.92
CA TYR A 126 14.80 6.15 6.13
C TYR A 126 13.32 6.31 5.81
N LEU A 127 12.47 5.84 6.71
CA LEU A 127 11.02 6.00 6.71
C LEU A 127 10.63 7.02 7.78
N CYS A 128 9.83 8.01 7.41
CA CYS A 128 9.30 9.00 8.35
C CYS A 128 8.18 8.36 9.20
N THR A 129 8.37 8.29 10.51
CA THR A 129 7.39 7.73 11.46
C THR A 129 6.49 8.78 12.08
N LYS A 130 6.85 10.06 11.97
CA LYS A 130 6.03 11.23 12.35
C LYS A 130 6.43 12.42 11.48
N ASP A 131 5.43 13.19 11.03
CA ASP A 131 5.63 14.41 10.23
C ASP A 131 6.87 15.21 10.69
N ALA A 132 7.75 15.51 9.75
CA ALA A 132 9.07 16.06 10.03
C ALA A 132 9.44 17.15 9.03
N LYS A 133 9.91 18.29 9.53
CA LYS A 133 10.49 19.37 8.72
C LYS A 133 11.73 19.91 9.40
N GLY A 134 12.84 19.98 8.66
CA GLY A 134 14.13 20.35 9.21
C GLY A 134 14.73 19.35 10.22
N ILE A 135 14.06 18.22 10.47
CA ILE A 135 14.53 17.17 11.38
C ILE A 135 15.30 16.13 10.57
N VAL A 136 16.60 15.98 10.88
CA VAL A 136 17.48 15.04 10.19
C VAL A 136 17.07 13.57 10.39
N PRO A 137 17.27 12.69 9.38
CA PRO A 137 16.85 11.28 9.46
C PRO A 137 17.49 10.43 10.55
N THR A 138 18.55 10.91 11.20
CA THR A 138 19.18 10.24 12.34
C THR A 138 18.36 10.35 13.64
N ASN A 139 17.34 11.22 13.69
CA ASN A 139 16.46 11.34 14.85
C ASN A 139 15.41 10.21 14.86
N THR A 140 15.59 9.26 15.79
CA THR A 140 14.74 8.07 15.94
C THR A 140 13.31 8.36 16.39
N ALA A 141 13.00 9.58 16.85
CA ALA A 141 11.64 9.97 17.22
C ALA A 141 10.72 10.23 16.01
N ASN A 142 11.32 10.58 14.86
CA ASN A 142 10.62 10.96 13.63
C ASN A 142 10.98 10.08 12.43
N TRP A 143 12.08 9.33 12.52
CA TRP A 143 12.62 8.55 11.42
C TRP A 143 13.03 7.15 11.88
N GLN A 144 12.76 6.16 11.03
CA GLN A 144 13.19 4.79 11.21
C GLN A 144 14.10 4.43 10.03
N LYS A 145 15.32 3.95 10.30
CA LYS A 145 16.16 3.39 9.25
C LYS A 145 15.57 2.05 8.79
N ILE A 146 15.32 1.91 7.50
CA ILE A 146 14.71 0.70 6.91
C ILE A 146 15.63 -0.05 5.95
N SER A 147 16.70 0.59 5.46
CA SER A 147 17.74 -0.09 4.69
C SER A 147 19.08 0.61 4.89
N THR A 148 20.16 -0.16 4.85
CA THR A 148 21.54 0.35 4.85
C THR A 148 22.11 0.21 3.46
N LYS A 149 22.91 1.17 2.99
CA LYS A 149 23.62 0.99 1.72
C LYS A 149 24.50 -0.26 1.78
N GLY A 150 24.49 -1.06 0.73
CA GLY A 150 25.44 -2.17 0.60
C GLY A 150 26.87 -1.65 0.49
N ASP A 151 27.83 -2.47 0.90
CA ASP A 151 29.23 -2.18 0.66
C ASP A 151 29.47 -2.04 -0.85
N LYS A 152 30.32 -1.08 -1.22
CA LYS A 152 30.78 -0.98 -2.59
C LYS A 152 31.53 -2.28 -2.90
N GLY A 153 31.06 -3.03 -3.89
CA GLY A 153 31.76 -4.24 -4.33
C GLY A 153 33.21 -3.93 -4.70
N ASP A 154 34.09 -4.91 -4.53
CA ASP A 154 35.48 -4.80 -4.94
C ASP A 154 35.55 -4.32 -6.39
N VAL A 155 36.48 -3.39 -6.65
CA VAL A 155 36.74 -2.92 -8.01
C VAL A 155 37.11 -4.17 -8.81
N GLY A 156 36.23 -4.59 -9.73
CA GLY A 156 36.57 -5.65 -10.67
C GLY A 156 37.93 -5.31 -11.27
N LEU A 157 38.87 -6.26 -11.25
CA LEU A 157 40.20 -6.09 -11.81
C LEU A 157 40.01 -5.42 -13.17
N ASN A 158 40.43 -4.16 -13.33
CA ASN A 158 40.27 -3.41 -14.58
C ASN A 158 41.19 -4.05 -15.63
N THR A 159 40.84 -5.26 -16.10
CA THR A 159 41.65 -6.05 -16.99
C THR A 159 41.27 -5.75 -18.44
N TYR A 160 42.16 -5.05 -19.14
CA TYR A 160 42.05 -4.77 -20.55
C TYR A 160 42.67 -5.95 -21.33
N TYR A 161 41.84 -6.84 -21.86
CA TYR A 161 42.33 -7.94 -22.67
C TYR A 161 42.92 -7.42 -24.00
N LYS A 162 44.21 -7.70 -24.24
CA LYS A 162 45.00 -7.27 -25.39
C LYS A 162 45.18 -8.35 -26.45
N GLY A 163 44.59 -9.54 -26.28
CA GLY A 163 44.77 -10.67 -27.18
C GLY A 163 45.95 -11.56 -26.80
N GLU A 164 46.48 -12.31 -27.78
CA GLU A 164 47.66 -13.18 -27.58
C GLU A 164 48.90 -12.35 -27.21
N TYR A 165 49.73 -12.89 -26.32
CA TYR A 165 50.98 -12.28 -25.91
C TYR A 165 51.94 -12.11 -27.10
N SER A 166 52.48 -10.89 -27.24
CA SER A 166 53.52 -10.57 -28.21
C SER A 166 54.81 -10.14 -27.50
N ALA A 167 55.93 -10.75 -27.89
CA ALA A 167 57.24 -10.40 -27.35
C ALA A 167 57.74 -9.02 -27.79
N THR A 168 57.08 -8.35 -28.74
CA THR A 168 57.44 -7.00 -29.20
C THR A 168 56.71 -5.88 -28.45
N VAL A 169 55.77 -6.22 -27.57
CA VAL A 169 54.88 -5.27 -26.89
C VAL A 169 55.22 -5.21 -25.41
N ALA A 170 55.23 -4.00 -24.85
CA ALA A 170 55.26 -3.74 -23.42
C ALA A 170 53.81 -3.61 -22.90
N TYR A 171 53.50 -4.28 -21.79
CA TYR A 171 52.16 -4.34 -21.21
C TYR A 171 52.13 -3.58 -19.88
N LYS A 172 50.99 -2.96 -19.56
CA LYS A 172 50.82 -2.17 -18.34
C LYS A 172 50.00 -2.91 -17.29
N VAL A 173 50.11 -2.47 -16.04
CA VAL A 173 49.23 -2.93 -14.96
C VAL A 173 47.77 -2.86 -15.40
N GLY A 174 47.07 -3.99 -15.28
CA GLY A 174 45.69 -4.12 -15.73
C GLY A 174 45.53 -4.57 -17.19
N ASP A 175 46.59 -4.80 -17.96
CA ASP A 175 46.45 -5.50 -19.25
C ASP A 175 46.32 -7.01 -19.01
N ALA A 176 45.57 -7.71 -19.86
CA ALA A 176 45.48 -9.16 -19.86
C ALA A 176 45.83 -9.74 -21.24
N VAL A 177 46.54 -10.86 -21.27
CA VAL A 177 46.99 -11.52 -22.50
C VAL A 177 46.75 -13.02 -22.42
N SER A 178 46.52 -13.64 -23.57
CA SER A 178 46.53 -15.10 -23.69
C SER A 178 47.93 -15.60 -24.01
N TYR A 179 48.36 -16.66 -23.33
CA TYR A 179 49.64 -17.31 -23.56
C TYR A 179 49.55 -18.79 -23.21
N GLN A 180 49.89 -19.66 -24.16
CA GLN A 180 49.84 -21.12 -23.99
C GLN A 180 48.47 -21.64 -23.51
N GLY A 181 47.37 -21.06 -24.01
CA GLY A 181 46.01 -21.47 -23.67
C GLY A 181 45.48 -20.95 -22.33
N ASN A 182 46.26 -20.14 -21.62
CA ASN A 182 45.87 -19.53 -20.34
C ASN A 182 45.83 -18.00 -20.45
N ILE A 183 44.96 -17.36 -19.67
CA ILE A 183 44.90 -15.90 -19.58
C ILE A 183 45.74 -15.44 -18.39
N PHE A 184 46.64 -14.50 -18.64
CA PHE A 184 47.46 -13.84 -17.64
C PHE A 184 47.11 -12.36 -17.57
N TYR A 185 47.02 -11.78 -16.38
CA TYR A 185 46.92 -10.35 -16.19
C TYR A 185 48.24 -9.78 -15.68
N CYS A 186 48.60 -8.60 -16.18
CA CYS A 186 49.79 -7.88 -15.81
C CYS A 186 49.56 -7.16 -14.48
N SER A 187 50.31 -7.55 -13.45
CA SER A 187 50.29 -6.95 -12.12
C SER A 187 51.35 -5.86 -11.95
N LYS A 188 52.32 -5.79 -12.86
CA LYS A 188 53.41 -4.80 -12.90
C LYS A 188 53.89 -4.57 -14.32
N ASP A 189 54.00 -3.31 -14.73
CA ASP A 189 54.45 -2.88 -16.06
C ASP A 189 55.64 -3.71 -16.56
N THR A 190 55.53 -4.21 -17.79
CA THR A 190 56.55 -5.04 -18.42
C THR A 190 57.36 -4.27 -19.45
N THR A 191 58.55 -4.76 -19.75
CA THR A 191 59.29 -4.36 -20.95
C THR A 191 58.96 -5.33 -22.09
N ALA A 192 59.17 -4.91 -23.35
CA ALA A 192 59.04 -5.81 -24.48
C ALA A 192 59.89 -7.07 -24.26
N GLY A 193 59.30 -8.24 -24.50
CA GLY A 193 59.96 -9.55 -24.35
C GLY A 193 59.76 -10.21 -22.98
N THR A 194 59.13 -9.56 -22.01
CA THR A 194 58.81 -10.17 -20.72
C THR A 194 57.64 -11.17 -20.84
N ALA A 195 57.99 -12.45 -20.94
CA ALA A 195 57.02 -13.54 -21.10
C ALA A 195 56.02 -13.65 -19.91
N PRO A 196 54.77 -14.09 -20.15
CA PRO A 196 53.76 -14.30 -19.11
C PRO A 196 54.12 -15.36 -18.06
N THR A 197 55.20 -16.12 -18.27
CA THR A 197 55.79 -17.02 -17.28
C THR A 197 56.54 -16.30 -16.16
N ASN A 198 56.86 -15.00 -16.32
CA ASN A 198 57.51 -14.22 -15.28
C ASN A 198 56.51 -13.81 -14.19
N ILE A 199 56.55 -14.55 -13.07
CA ILE A 199 55.68 -14.38 -11.91
C ILE A 199 55.79 -13.02 -11.20
N ALA A 200 56.84 -12.22 -11.47
CA ALA A 200 57.00 -10.89 -10.89
C ALA A 200 56.13 -9.84 -11.58
N ASN A 201 55.68 -10.12 -12.81
CA ASN A 201 54.99 -9.17 -13.68
C ASN A 201 53.60 -9.68 -14.12
N TRP A 202 53.41 -11.00 -14.14
CA TRP A 202 52.23 -11.65 -14.68
C TRP A 202 51.64 -12.64 -13.68
N PHE A 203 50.32 -12.57 -13.52
CA PHE A 203 49.55 -13.50 -12.70
C PHE A 203 48.51 -14.21 -13.56
N LEU A 204 48.31 -15.49 -13.28
CA LEU A 204 47.28 -16.29 -13.92
C LEU A 204 45.89 -15.80 -13.50
N PHE A 205 45.01 -15.57 -14.48
CA PHE A 205 43.66 -15.09 -14.25
C PHE A 205 42.76 -16.17 -13.64
N ASP A 206 42.80 -17.38 -14.18
CA ASP A 206 42.15 -18.56 -13.59
C ASP A 206 43.18 -19.40 -12.85
N LYS A 207 43.03 -19.52 -11.53
CA LYS A 207 43.99 -20.25 -10.68
C LYS A 207 43.86 -21.78 -10.79
N THR A 208 43.04 -22.30 -11.68
CA THR A 208 42.88 -23.74 -11.91
C THR A 208 43.48 -24.13 -13.25
N ILE A 209 44.51 -24.98 -13.26
CA ILE A 209 45.06 -25.57 -14.49
C ILE A 209 44.78 -27.06 -14.49
N VAL A 210 44.28 -27.57 -15.62
CA VAL A 210 44.07 -29.00 -15.85
C VAL A 210 44.97 -29.43 -17.01
N SER A 211 45.97 -30.27 -16.75
CA SER A 211 46.92 -30.71 -17.79
C SER A 211 47.58 -32.06 -17.45
N ARG A 212 48.10 -32.74 -18.49
CA ARG A 212 48.86 -34.00 -18.36
C ARG A 212 50.27 -33.80 -17.80
N THR A 213 50.84 -32.62 -17.99
CA THR A 213 52.18 -32.26 -17.52
C THR A 213 52.08 -31.12 -16.52
N ALA A 214 52.91 -31.19 -15.47
CA ALA A 214 52.95 -30.17 -14.44
C ALA A 214 53.33 -28.79 -15.04
N PRO A 215 52.68 -27.70 -14.61
CA PRO A 215 53.04 -26.35 -15.04
C PRO A 215 54.52 -26.05 -14.72
N THR A 216 55.28 -25.59 -15.71
CA THR A 216 56.73 -25.33 -15.60
C THR A 216 57.08 -24.17 -14.67
N ALA A 217 56.11 -23.37 -14.25
CA ALA A 217 56.27 -22.28 -13.28
C ALA A 217 55.01 -22.17 -12.38
N PRO A 218 54.94 -22.87 -11.23
CA PRO A 218 53.80 -22.78 -10.33
C PRO A 218 53.72 -21.41 -9.66
N GLN A 219 52.52 -20.84 -9.62
CA GLN A 219 52.25 -19.56 -8.94
C GLN A 219 51.59 -19.81 -7.59
N GLN A 220 51.76 -18.89 -6.63
CA GLN A 220 51.16 -19.02 -5.31
C GLN A 220 49.62 -19.09 -5.41
N GLY A 221 49.04 -20.20 -4.92
CA GLY A 221 47.60 -20.44 -4.97
C GLY A 221 47.09 -21.04 -6.28
N LEU A 222 47.98 -21.52 -7.16
CA LEU A 222 47.63 -22.33 -8.31
C LEU A 222 47.16 -23.72 -7.87
N LEU A 223 45.95 -24.11 -8.28
CA LEU A 223 45.44 -25.47 -8.19
C LEU A 223 45.72 -26.17 -9.52
N TRP A 224 46.61 -27.16 -9.51
CA TRP A 224 46.85 -28.01 -10.68
C TRP A 224 46.16 -29.36 -10.49
N ILE A 225 45.36 -29.76 -11.47
CA ILE A 225 44.69 -31.06 -11.52
C ILE A 225 45.33 -31.86 -12.65
N GLU A 226 46.03 -32.94 -12.28
CA GLU A 226 46.64 -33.86 -13.22
C GLU A 226 45.56 -34.73 -13.88
N LEU A 227 45.60 -34.81 -15.21
CA LEU A 227 44.78 -35.76 -15.96
C LEU A 227 45.52 -37.11 -16.00
N LEU A 228 45.10 -38.03 -15.13
CA LEU A 228 45.46 -39.44 -15.21
C LEU A 228 44.46 -40.12 -16.16
N ASP A 229 44.96 -40.90 -17.12
CA ASP A 229 44.09 -41.81 -17.89
C ASP A 229 43.53 -42.92 -16.98
#